data_AF-A0A525C4Y1-F1
#
_entry.id   AF-A0A525C4Y1-F1
#
_cell.length_a   1.000
_cell.length_b   1.000
_cell.length_c   1.000
_cell.angle_alpha   90.00
_cell.angle_beta   90.00
_cell.angle_gamma   90.00
#
_symmetry.space_group_name_H-M   'P 1'
#
loop_
_entity.id
_entity.type
_entity.pdbx_description
1 polymer ?
#
loop_
_entity_poly.entity_id
_entity_poly.type
_entity_poly.pdbx_seq_one_letter_code
_entity_poly.pdbx_strand_id
1 'polypeptide(L)'
;MTKPRAVITAVLVALTVLATSGCLTPPAQREPAVLDVLMMIEQGQAQELSNHSQTPFLLDAEIIQSEADILAFWTLLSERDYKFTSPVVNSISLVDENSYKLFSESMEVKAYFARYLPEDAAIAEVSAGGQSFRFIFADKRKNLPLMFGWMGPLPSK
;
A
#
# COMPACT_ATOMS: atom_id res chain seq x y z
N MET A 1 12.31 -41.81 43.94
CA MET A 1 12.77 -40.46 43.51
C MET A 1 13.51 -40.70 42.20
N THR A 2 13.15 -40.17 41.02
CA THR A 2 12.58 -38.88 40.61
C THR A 2 11.82 -39.02 39.26
N LYS A 3 10.78 -38.21 39.06
CA LYS A 3 9.82 -38.22 37.92
C LYS A 3 10.47 -37.71 36.61
N PRO A 4 10.27 -38.37 35.43
CA PRO A 4 10.66 -37.81 34.13
C PRO A 4 9.54 -37.04 33.42
N ARG A 5 8.41 -36.77 34.10
CA ARG A 5 7.23 -36.12 33.49
C ARG A 5 7.32 -34.59 33.34
N ALA A 6 8.25 -33.93 34.03
CA ALA A 6 8.29 -32.47 34.08
C ALA A 6 9.03 -31.82 32.89
N VAL A 7 9.91 -32.55 32.20
CA VAL A 7 10.77 -31.97 31.15
C VAL A 7 10.05 -31.89 29.80
N ILE A 8 9.16 -32.85 29.51
CA ILE A 8 8.44 -32.92 28.23
C ILE A 8 7.38 -31.82 28.12
N THR A 9 6.77 -31.40 29.23
CA THR A 9 5.72 -30.37 29.23
C THR A 9 6.27 -28.96 28.97
N ALA A 10 7.51 -28.67 29.36
CA ALA A 10 8.10 -27.34 29.20
C ALA A 10 8.45 -27.01 27.73
N VAL A 11 8.82 -28.03 26.93
CA VAL A 11 9.18 -27.83 25.51
C VAL A 11 7.95 -27.58 24.64
N LEU A 12 6.80 -28.16 24.98
CA LEU A 12 5.57 -28.00 24.19
C LEU A 12 4.91 -26.61 24.34
N VAL A 13 5.09 -25.97 25.50
CA VAL A 13 4.57 -24.62 25.78
C VAL A 13 5.46 -23.53 25.16
N ALA A 14 6.77 -23.77 25.09
CA ALA A 14 7.69 -22.84 24.43
C ALA A 14 7.48 -22.77 22.90
N LEU A 15 7.03 -23.86 22.27
CA LEU A 15 6.80 -23.90 20.82
C LEU A 15 5.52 -23.18 20.35
N THR A 16 4.56 -22.94 21.26
CA THR A 16 3.28 -22.30 20.93
C THR A 16 3.33 -20.76 20.97
N VAL A 17 4.32 -20.18 21.66
CA VAL A 17 4.45 -18.71 21.82
C VAL A 17 5.21 -18.05 20.64
N LEU A 18 5.92 -18.82 19.81
CA LEU A 18 6.70 -18.27 18.68
C LEU A 18 5.90 -18.03 17.38
N ALA A 19 4.58 -18.30 17.36
CA ALA A 19 3.81 -18.31 16.12
C ALA A 19 2.97 -17.04 15.83
N THR A 20 3.00 -16.00 16.66
CA THR A 20 2.08 -14.85 16.49
C THR A 20 2.74 -13.51 16.23
N SER A 21 4.03 -13.46 15.89
CA SER A 21 4.68 -12.23 15.39
C SER A 21 4.35 -11.98 13.90
N GLY A 22 3.12 -12.29 13.48
CA GLY A 22 2.62 -11.88 12.18
C GLY A 22 2.34 -10.39 12.24
N CYS A 23 3.10 -9.59 11.51
CA CYS A 23 2.76 -8.21 11.21
C CYS A 23 1.39 -8.24 10.51
N LEU A 24 0.31 -7.98 11.26
CA LEU A 24 -1.05 -8.13 10.75
C LEU A 24 -1.39 -6.94 9.85
N THR A 25 -1.10 -7.06 8.56
CA THR A 25 -1.63 -6.12 7.56
C THR A 25 -3.16 -6.20 7.57
N PRO A 26 -3.86 -5.06 7.72
CA PRO A 26 -5.31 -5.08 7.77
C PRO A 26 -5.91 -5.62 6.46
N PRO A 27 -7.07 -6.28 6.49
CA PRO A 27 -7.59 -7.01 5.33
C PRO A 27 -7.76 -6.19 4.05
N ALA A 28 -8.07 -4.89 4.17
CA ALA A 28 -8.27 -4.01 3.03
C ALA A 28 -6.96 -3.67 2.30
N GLN A 29 -5.82 -3.75 2.98
CA GLN A 29 -4.50 -3.51 2.42
C GLN A 29 -3.81 -4.81 2.01
N ARG A 30 -4.52 -5.94 1.97
CA ARG A 30 -3.99 -7.20 1.45
C ARG A 30 -4.03 -7.24 -0.07
N GLU A 31 -3.17 -8.08 -0.63
CA GLU A 31 -2.97 -8.22 -2.07
C GLU A 31 -4.26 -8.30 -2.90
N PRO A 32 -5.28 -9.13 -2.57
CA PRO A 32 -6.50 -9.19 -3.39
C PRO A 32 -7.24 -7.85 -3.50
N ALA A 33 -7.37 -7.12 -2.39
CA ALA A 33 -8.09 -5.85 -2.36
C ALA A 33 -7.28 -4.72 -3.02
N VAL A 34 -5.95 -4.76 -2.91
CA VAL A 34 -5.04 -3.87 -3.65
C VAL A 34 -5.14 -4.12 -5.15
N LEU A 35 -5.13 -5.38 -5.58
CA LEU A 35 -5.27 -5.76 -6.98
C LEU A 35 -6.62 -5.29 -7.57
N ASP A 36 -7.71 -5.40 -6.82
CA ASP A 36 -9.02 -4.90 -7.27
C ASP A 36 -8.98 -3.39 -7.60
N VAL A 37 -8.28 -2.58 -6.81
CA VAL A 37 -8.10 -1.14 -7.11
C VAL A 37 -7.17 -0.92 -8.30
N LEU A 38 -6.07 -1.68 -8.40
CA LEU A 38 -5.14 -1.58 -9.54
C LEU A 38 -5.82 -1.98 -10.87
N MET A 39 -6.74 -2.94 -10.84
CA MET A 39 -7.54 -3.31 -12.00
C MET A 39 -8.44 -2.17 -12.49
N MET A 40 -8.87 -1.25 -11.62
CA MET A 40 -9.62 -0.05 -12.04
C MET A 40 -8.77 0.86 -12.93
N ILE A 41 -7.46 0.92 -12.69
CA ILE A 41 -6.50 1.66 -13.53
C ILE A 41 -6.44 1.04 -14.92
N GLU A 42 -6.26 -0.29 -14.99
CA GLU A 42 -6.23 -1.01 -16.26
C GLU A 42 -7.55 -0.87 -17.05
N GLN A 43 -8.68 -0.79 -16.35
CA GLN A 43 -10.02 -0.62 -16.94
C GLN A 43 -10.38 0.84 -17.27
N GLY A 44 -9.52 1.82 -16.97
CA GLY A 44 -9.77 3.23 -17.26
C GLY A 44 -10.93 3.84 -16.44
N GLN A 45 -11.19 3.33 -15.23
CA GLN A 45 -12.32 3.78 -14.40
C GLN A 45 -11.97 5.05 -13.61
N ALA A 46 -11.69 6.15 -14.32
CA ALA A 46 -11.18 7.39 -13.71
C ALA A 46 -12.04 7.93 -12.56
N GLN A 47 -13.36 7.90 -12.69
CA GLN A 47 -14.26 8.37 -11.63
C GLN A 47 -14.19 7.51 -10.37
N GLU A 48 -14.12 6.18 -10.52
CA GLU A 48 -13.99 5.29 -9.36
C GLU A 48 -12.60 5.38 -8.73
N LEU A 49 -11.54 5.52 -9.53
CA LEU A 49 -10.20 5.78 -9.01
C LEU A 49 -10.13 7.09 -8.20
N SER A 50 -10.78 8.15 -8.68
CA SER A 50 -10.91 9.41 -7.94
C SER A 50 -11.66 9.18 -6.62
N ASN A 51 -12.76 8.42 -6.62
CA ASN A 51 -13.50 8.06 -5.40
C ASN A 51 -12.68 7.19 -4.43
N HIS A 52 -11.69 6.46 -4.93
CA HIS A 52 -10.76 5.65 -4.15
C HIS A 52 -9.45 6.36 -3.83
N SER A 53 -9.26 7.61 -4.27
CA SER A 53 -8.09 8.40 -3.95
C SER A 53 -8.40 9.35 -2.80
N GLN A 54 -7.47 9.47 -1.85
CA GLN A 54 -7.62 10.39 -0.72
C GLN A 54 -6.97 11.74 -1.03
N THR A 55 -7.59 12.83 -0.59
CA THR A 55 -6.95 14.16 -0.53
C THR A 55 -6.42 14.46 0.87
N PRO A 56 -5.22 15.04 1.00
CA PRO A 56 -4.24 15.22 -0.08
C PRO A 56 -3.68 13.89 -0.60
N PHE A 57 -3.23 13.85 -1.86
CA PHE A 57 -2.68 12.67 -2.53
C PHE A 57 -1.21 12.90 -2.89
N LEU A 58 -0.34 11.94 -2.56
CA LEU A 58 1.09 12.02 -2.90
C LEU A 58 1.33 11.37 -4.27
N LEU A 59 1.66 12.17 -5.27
CA LEU A 59 2.07 11.70 -6.60
C LEU A 59 3.57 11.95 -6.79
N ASP A 60 4.34 10.86 -6.82
CA ASP A 60 5.81 10.86 -6.72
C ASP A 60 6.33 11.64 -5.50
N ALA A 61 6.67 12.91 -5.69
CA ALA A 61 7.12 13.82 -4.63
C ALA A 61 6.27 15.10 -4.54
N GLU A 62 5.19 15.19 -5.32
CA GLU A 62 4.25 16.31 -5.33
C GLU A 62 2.95 15.93 -4.60
N ILE A 63 2.35 16.92 -3.92
CA ILE A 63 1.12 16.70 -3.16
C ILE A 63 -0.05 17.38 -3.88
N ILE A 64 -0.97 16.56 -4.39
CA ILE A 64 -2.22 17.03 -4.99
C ILE A 64 -3.23 17.28 -3.87
N GLN A 65 -3.70 18.52 -3.73
CA GLN A 65 -4.58 18.92 -2.61
C GLN A 65 -6.07 18.86 -2.93
N SER A 66 -6.44 18.74 -4.22
CA SER A 66 -7.81 18.87 -4.71
C SER A 66 -8.33 17.57 -5.32
N GLU A 67 -9.57 17.21 -4.99
CA GLU A 67 -10.28 16.08 -5.60
C GLU A 67 -10.45 16.27 -7.12
N ALA A 68 -10.65 17.51 -7.56
CA ALA A 68 -10.80 17.83 -8.98
C ALA A 68 -9.51 17.57 -9.76
N ASP A 69 -8.35 17.86 -9.17
CA ASP A 69 -7.04 17.62 -9.81
C ASP A 69 -6.72 16.12 -9.86
N ILE A 70 -7.09 15.37 -8.81
CA ILE A 70 -7.01 13.90 -8.80
C ILE A 70 -7.90 13.30 -9.90
N LEU A 71 -9.14 13.78 -10.05
CA LEU A 71 -10.04 13.33 -11.11
C LEU A 71 -9.47 13.65 -12.50
N ALA A 72 -8.94 14.87 -12.69
CA ALA A 72 -8.30 15.27 -13.94
C ALA A 72 -7.09 14.38 -14.25
N PHE A 73 -6.28 14.05 -13.25
CA PHE A 73 -5.14 13.14 -13.37
C PHE A 73 -5.56 11.75 -13.87
N TRP A 74 -6.53 11.11 -13.21
CA TRP A 74 -7.01 9.79 -13.62
C TRP A 74 -7.68 9.81 -15.00
N THR A 75 -8.40 10.89 -15.31
CA THR A 75 -9.02 11.08 -16.62
C THR A 75 -7.95 11.15 -17.72
N LEU A 76 -6.90 11.95 -17.52
CA LEU A 76 -5.79 12.09 -18.47
C LEU A 76 -5.06 10.76 -18.72
N LEU A 77 -4.89 9.93 -17.69
CA LEU A 77 -4.31 8.60 -17.85
C LEU A 77 -5.21 7.67 -18.66
N SER A 78 -6.50 7.65 -18.35
CA SER A 78 -7.49 6.86 -19.09
C SER A 78 -7.59 7.28 -20.56
N GLU A 79 -7.62 8.59 -20.85
CA GLU A 79 -7.68 9.14 -22.21
C GLU A 79 -6.46 8.79 -23.05
N ARG A 80 -5.30 8.61 -22.39
CA ARG A 80 -4.04 8.20 -23.04
C ARG A 80 -3.86 6.69 -23.12
N ASP A 81 -4.89 5.92 -22.78
CA ASP A 81 -4.83 4.46 -22.70
C ASP A 81 -3.67 3.95 -21.83
N TYR A 82 -3.31 4.72 -20.79
CA TYR A 82 -2.27 4.30 -19.85
C TYR A 82 -2.81 3.16 -18.98
N LYS A 83 -2.14 2.01 -19.02
CA LYS A 83 -2.57 0.78 -18.35
C LYS A 83 -1.48 0.20 -17.48
N PHE A 84 -1.90 -0.30 -16.32
CA PHE A 84 -1.10 -1.20 -15.50
C PHE A 84 -1.30 -2.63 -16.01
N THR A 85 -0.69 -2.96 -17.15
CA THR A 85 -0.88 -4.29 -17.76
C THR A 85 -0.40 -5.40 -16.84
N SER A 86 -1.29 -6.32 -16.48
CA SER A 86 -1.03 -7.49 -15.63
C SER A 86 -0.32 -7.10 -14.31
N PRO A 87 -0.99 -6.34 -13.42
CA PRO A 87 -0.37 -5.89 -12.19
C PRO A 87 -0.11 -7.07 -11.25
N VAL A 88 1.08 -7.09 -10.65
CA VAL A 88 1.51 -8.06 -9.65
C VAL A 88 1.95 -7.30 -8.41
N VAL A 89 1.37 -7.63 -7.26
CA VAL A 89 1.83 -7.09 -5.97
C VAL A 89 3.01 -7.92 -5.50
N ASN A 90 4.20 -7.33 -5.51
CA ASN A 90 5.44 -8.00 -5.12
C ASN A 90 5.58 -8.10 -3.60
N SER A 91 5.20 -7.04 -2.89
CA SER A 91 5.23 -6.99 -1.43
C SER A 91 4.30 -5.91 -0.89
N ILE A 92 3.81 -6.11 0.33
CA ILE A 92 3.10 -5.11 1.11
C ILE A 92 3.78 -4.99 2.47
N SER A 93 4.12 -3.75 2.86
CA SER A 93 4.72 -3.44 4.16
C SER A 93 3.97 -2.31 4.83
N LEU A 94 3.75 -2.39 6.14
CA LEU A 94 3.21 -1.26 6.91
C LEU A 94 4.13 -0.05 6.81
N VAL A 95 3.54 1.14 6.83
CA VAL A 95 4.27 2.40 6.88
C VAL A 95 4.93 2.55 8.25
N ASP A 96 6.20 2.94 8.24
CA ASP A 96 6.98 3.30 9.40
C ASP A 96 7.51 4.74 9.31
N GLU A 97 8.24 5.17 10.34
CA GLU A 97 8.81 6.52 10.44
C GLU A 97 9.83 6.88 9.33
N ASN A 98 10.37 5.88 8.62
CA ASN A 98 11.37 6.06 7.56
C ASN A 98 10.80 5.84 6.15
N SER A 99 9.57 5.33 6.05
CA SER A 99 8.94 4.95 4.79
C SER A 99 8.78 6.12 3.81
N TYR A 100 8.73 7.36 4.30
CA TYR A 100 8.71 8.56 3.46
C TYR A 100 9.91 8.64 2.51
N LYS A 101 11.08 8.13 2.92
CA LYS A 101 12.32 8.12 2.13
C LYS A 101 12.21 7.28 0.86
N LEU A 102 11.24 6.36 0.80
CA LEU A 102 10.95 5.59 -0.39
C LEU A 102 10.35 6.45 -1.50
N PHE A 103 9.77 7.61 -1.16
CA PHE A 103 9.15 8.56 -2.08
C PHE A 103 10.05 9.77 -2.30
N SER A 104 10.51 10.39 -1.21
CA SER A 104 11.46 11.52 -1.25
C SER A 104 12.05 11.77 0.13
N GLU A 105 13.29 12.25 0.22
CA GLU A 105 13.88 12.69 1.49
C GLU A 105 13.46 14.12 1.90
N SER A 106 12.55 14.76 1.16
CA SER A 106 12.12 16.13 1.45
C SER A 106 11.35 16.23 2.77
N MET A 107 11.50 17.39 3.43
CA MET A 107 10.75 17.70 4.65
C MET A 107 9.23 17.74 4.41
N GLU A 108 8.81 18.08 3.20
CA GLU A 108 7.41 18.12 2.80
C GLU A 108 6.80 16.71 2.74
N VAL A 109 7.46 15.76 2.07
CA VAL A 109 6.98 14.36 2.02
C VAL A 109 7.04 13.71 3.40
N LYS A 110 8.07 14.01 4.20
CA LYS A 110 8.10 13.59 5.61
C LYS A 110 6.91 14.12 6.40
N ALA A 111 6.57 15.40 6.24
CA ALA A 111 5.42 16.00 6.91
C ALA A 111 4.09 15.43 6.40
N TYR A 112 4.00 15.09 5.11
CA TYR A 112 2.84 14.42 4.53
C TYR A 112 2.57 13.08 5.23
N PHE A 113 3.59 12.22 5.30
CA PHE A 113 3.51 10.92 5.97
C PHE A 113 3.06 11.07 7.43
N ALA A 114 3.63 12.02 8.16
CA ALA A 114 3.32 12.22 9.57
C ALA A 114 1.92 12.80 9.84
N ARG A 115 1.32 13.51 8.87
CA ARG A 115 0.05 14.25 9.08
C ARG A 115 -1.17 13.57 8.48
N TYR A 116 -1.00 12.89 7.35
CA TYR A 116 -2.13 12.44 6.54
C TYR A 116 -2.27 10.92 6.46
N LEU A 117 -1.21 10.15 6.72
CA LEU A 117 -1.31 8.70 6.68
C LEU A 117 -1.84 8.16 8.02
N PRO A 118 -2.92 7.37 8.01
CA PRO A 118 -3.41 6.71 9.22
C PRO A 118 -2.47 5.57 9.64
N GLU A 119 -2.67 5.06 10.86
CA GLU A 119 -1.84 3.99 11.44
C GLU A 119 -1.88 2.67 10.65
N ASP A 120 -2.94 2.45 9.87
CA ASP A 120 -3.13 1.23 9.08
C ASP A 120 -2.54 1.33 7.66
N ALA A 121 -1.85 2.45 7.35
CA ALA A 121 -1.26 2.67 6.05
C ALA A 121 -0.19 1.62 5.73
N ALA A 122 -0.23 1.15 4.48
CA ALA A 122 0.69 0.19 3.93
C ALA A 122 1.18 0.62 2.55
N ILE A 123 2.42 0.27 2.24
CA ILE A 123 3.05 0.46 0.95
C ILE A 123 2.99 -0.84 0.18
N ALA A 124 2.42 -0.80 -1.02
CA ALA A 124 2.44 -1.90 -1.98
C ALA A 124 3.50 -1.63 -3.05
N GLU A 125 4.45 -2.54 -3.21
CA GLU A 125 5.38 -2.59 -4.34
C GLU A 125 4.74 -3.41 -5.46
N VAL A 126 4.56 -2.80 -6.63
CA VAL A 126 3.78 -3.38 -7.73
C VAL A 126 4.63 -3.43 -9.00
N SER A 127 4.59 -4.54 -9.72
CA SER A 127 5.11 -4.64 -11.07
C SER A 127 3.97 -4.72 -12.09
N ALA A 128 4.03 -3.91 -13.14
CA ALA A 128 3.06 -3.92 -14.22
C ALA A 128 3.74 -3.50 -15.53
N GLY A 129 3.45 -4.18 -16.64
CA GLY A 129 4.02 -3.84 -17.95
C GLY A 129 5.56 -3.82 -18.01
N GLY A 130 6.24 -4.57 -17.14
CA GLY A 130 7.71 -4.55 -17.03
C GLY A 130 8.28 -3.35 -16.26
N GLN A 131 7.43 -2.52 -15.66
CA GLN A 131 7.80 -1.39 -14.82
C GLN A 131 7.46 -1.68 -13.35
N SER A 132 8.11 -0.95 -12.45
CA SER A 132 7.88 -1.05 -11.00
C SER A 132 7.27 0.24 -10.48
N PHE A 133 6.35 0.11 -9.53
CA PHE A 133 5.58 1.19 -8.95
C PHE A 133 5.43 0.98 -7.46
N ARG A 134 5.17 2.08 -6.75
CA ARG A 134 4.86 2.06 -5.32
C ARG A 134 3.54 2.76 -5.08
N PHE A 135 2.67 2.16 -4.29
CA PHE A 135 1.39 2.75 -3.90
C PHE A 135 1.28 2.81 -2.39
N ILE A 136 0.60 3.83 -1.88
CA ILE A 136 0.22 3.93 -0.48
C ILE A 136 -1.26 3.65 -0.38
N PHE A 137 -1.63 2.63 0.38
CA PHE A 137 -3.01 2.26 0.65
C PHE A 137 -3.27 2.34 2.15
N ALA A 138 -4.41 2.90 2.52
CA ALA A 138 -4.86 2.95 3.90
C ALA A 138 -6.38 3.08 3.95
N ASP A 139 -6.97 2.95 5.14
CA ASP A 139 -8.42 2.98 5.33
C ASP A 139 -9.18 2.05 4.36
N LYS A 140 -10.51 2.21 4.28
CA LYS A 140 -11.31 1.53 3.27
C LYS A 140 -12.62 2.24 2.97
N ARG A 141 -13.10 2.04 1.75
CA ARG A 141 -14.44 2.43 1.29
C ARG A 141 -15.04 1.28 0.50
N LYS A 142 -16.27 0.87 0.86
CA LYS A 142 -16.95 -0.30 0.24
C LYS A 142 -16.05 -1.56 0.19
N ASN A 143 -15.28 -1.81 1.24
CA ASN A 143 -14.31 -2.91 1.39
C ASN A 143 -13.05 -2.87 0.51
N LEU A 144 -12.83 -1.81 -0.27
CA LEU A 144 -11.60 -1.59 -1.00
C LEU A 144 -10.75 -0.52 -0.31
N PRO A 145 -9.41 -0.61 -0.37
CA PRO A 145 -8.55 0.38 0.24
C PRO A 145 -8.69 1.74 -0.43
N LEU A 146 -8.39 2.81 0.31
CA LEU A 146 -8.18 4.13 -0.27
C LEU A 146 -6.69 4.29 -0.63
N MET A 147 -6.43 4.92 -1.78
CA MET A 147 -5.11 5.23 -2.28
C MET A 147 -4.71 6.63 -1.80
N PHE A 148 -3.65 6.70 -1.01
CA PHE A 148 -3.08 7.95 -0.51
C PHE A 148 -1.90 8.43 -1.36
N GLY A 149 -1.37 7.58 -2.23
CA GLY A 149 -0.31 8.01 -3.12
C GLY A 149 0.16 6.94 -4.08
N TRP A 150 0.91 7.39 -5.06
CA TRP A 150 1.52 6.60 -6.11
C TRP A 150 2.87 7.23 -6.47
N MET A 151 3.90 6.41 -6.60
CA MET A 151 5.18 6.77 -7.22
C MET A 151 5.54 5.80 -8.35
N GLY A 152 6.04 6.34 -9.45
CA GLY A 152 6.66 5.59 -10.54
C GLY A 152 6.21 6.01 -11.94
N PRO A 153 6.77 5.38 -12.99
CA PRO A 153 7.61 4.18 -12.93
C PRO A 153 8.96 4.41 -12.25
N LEU A 154 9.34 3.48 -11.38
CA LEU A 154 10.63 3.50 -10.69
C LEU A 154 11.75 3.06 -11.65
N PRO A 155 12.97 3.63 -11.52
CA PRO A 155 14.11 3.16 -12.28
C PRO A 155 14.37 1.68 -11.99
N SER A 156 14.72 0.92 -13.02
CA SER A 156 15.16 -0.47 -12.88
C SER A 156 16.38 -0.51 -11.95
N LYS A 157 16.31 -1.37 -10.92
CA LYS A 157 17.45 -1.66 -10.03
C LYS A 157 18.59 -2.29 -10.79
#